data_AF-A0A0S6XDS2-F1
#
_entry.id   AF-A0A0S6XDS2-F1
#
_cell.length_a   1.000
_cell.length_b   1.000
_cell.length_c   1.000
_cell.angle_alpha   90.00
_cell.angle_beta   90.00
_cell.angle_gamma   90.00
#
_symmetry.space_group_name_H-M   'P 1'
#
loop_
_entity.id
_entity.type
_entity.pdbx_description
1 polymer ?
#
loop_
_entity_poly.entity_id
_entity_poly.type
_entity_poly.pdbx_seq_one_letter_code
_entity_poly.pdbx_strand_id
1 'polypeptide(L)'
;MSQHREWFTICAESSALREESIRRTWWELYTIDALFAGFQYERAVRVNDVVADMLLPVEDSAYASGFPTKSILGMQHLRHRVFLDGSLLSSYALRIEAAWKLNRVLVANDSGGTVNVPSMRSLDGFLSSWFASLPETEAEVIASDGACDEVLFQAHAIVSMANIHLHMPRSNVFNLGMKTDIECVKHSRPSTASLSPTMHATKATNAAEQLAKLASTTLDQHDHTPLFNCSLMLIAIIHLSAVAGQVGKLSDSDTDRLSQALALLKSASRTWPIAAMGYTQLKSFASFVSGTTPVETSTVHEPSTSATDLQACCDSGQYQPELASLANSYILDRPE
;
A
#
# COMPACT_ATOMS: atom_id res chain seq x y z
N MET A 1 -3.09 23.92 21.46
CA MET A 1 -4.08 23.19 20.63
C MET A 1 -3.48 23.06 19.24
N SER A 2 -3.53 21.89 18.61
CA SER A 2 -2.90 21.70 17.30
C SER A 2 -3.73 22.40 16.21
N GLN A 3 -3.06 23.02 15.23
CA GLN A 3 -3.68 23.80 14.16
C GLN A 3 -4.66 22.99 13.29
N HIS A 4 -4.48 21.67 13.18
CA HIS A 4 -5.34 20.82 12.34
C HIS A 4 -6.76 20.72 12.89
N ARG A 5 -6.91 20.39 14.19
CA ARG A 5 -8.22 20.32 14.83
C ARG A 5 -9.00 21.62 14.75
N GLU A 6 -8.33 22.75 14.93
CA GLU A 6 -8.96 24.06 14.90
C GLU A 6 -9.47 24.40 13.49
N TRP A 7 -8.64 24.22 12.46
CA TRP A 7 -9.03 24.44 11.07
C TRP A 7 -10.21 23.55 10.67
N PHE A 8 -10.15 22.25 10.98
CA PHE A 8 -11.21 21.32 10.65
C PHE A 8 -12.53 21.59 11.42
N THR A 9 -12.43 22.07 12.66
CA THR A 9 -13.61 22.46 13.46
C THR A 9 -14.30 23.69 12.85
N ILE A 10 -13.51 24.66 12.38
CA ILE A 10 -14.04 25.84 11.66
C ILE A 10 -14.73 25.41 10.37
N CYS A 11 -14.12 24.51 9.60
CA CYS A 11 -14.69 24.02 8.35
C CYS A 11 -15.94 23.15 8.53
N ALA A 12 -16.22 22.60 9.71
CA ALA A 12 -17.34 21.67 9.89
C ALA A 12 -18.72 22.35 10.05
N GLU A 13 -18.77 23.67 10.27
CA GLU A 13 -20.01 24.47 10.41
C GLU A 13 -21.06 23.80 11.32
N SER A 14 -20.63 23.15 12.42
CA SER A 14 -21.47 22.43 13.41
C SER A 14 -22.24 21.19 12.91
N SER A 15 -21.94 20.65 11.72
CA SER A 15 -22.55 19.41 11.21
C SER A 15 -21.73 18.17 11.60
N ALA A 16 -22.34 17.24 12.35
CA ALA A 16 -21.71 15.97 12.73
C ALA A 16 -21.27 15.14 11.51
N LEU A 17 -22.04 15.18 10.42
CA LEU A 17 -21.69 14.54 9.16
C LEU A 17 -20.45 15.16 8.53
N ARG A 18 -20.38 16.49 8.51
CA ARG A 18 -19.23 17.20 7.93
C ARG A 18 -17.98 16.98 8.76
N GLU A 19 -18.10 16.99 10.09
CA GLU A 19 -16.99 16.63 10.98
C GLU A 19 -16.47 15.21 10.70
N GLU A 20 -17.36 14.23 10.54
CA GLU A 20 -16.97 12.85 10.26
C GLU A 20 -16.36 12.69 8.87
N SER A 21 -16.91 13.35 7.85
CA SER A 21 -16.37 13.37 6.48
C SER A 21 -14.95 13.94 6.46
N ILE A 22 -14.71 15.02 7.20
CA ILE A 22 -13.39 15.61 7.36
C ILE A 22 -12.42 14.64 8.08
N ARG A 23 -12.86 13.99 9.18
CA ARG A 23 -12.05 12.97 9.88
C ARG A 23 -11.63 11.85 8.93
N ARG A 24 -12.58 11.31 8.17
CA ARG A 24 -12.33 10.25 7.18
C ARG A 24 -11.35 10.70 6.11
N THR A 25 -11.51 11.93 5.60
CA THR A 25 -10.58 12.50 4.60
C THR A 25 -9.16 12.60 5.14
N TRP A 26 -8.97 13.11 6.36
CA TRP A 26 -7.65 13.20 6.98
C TRP A 26 -6.98 11.84 7.13
N TRP A 27 -7.73 10.84 7.61
CA TRP A 27 -7.21 9.49 7.81
C TRP A 27 -6.98 8.72 6.52
N GLU A 28 -7.73 9.02 5.47
CA GLU A 28 -7.48 8.49 4.12
C GLU A 28 -6.16 9.05 3.59
N LEU A 29 -5.93 10.36 3.69
CA LEU A 29 -4.66 10.98 3.30
C LEU A 29 -3.46 10.41 4.08
N TYR A 30 -3.61 10.23 5.40
CA TYR A 30 -2.61 9.60 6.25
C TYR A 30 -2.29 8.16 5.79
N THR A 31 -3.31 7.39 5.42
CA THR A 31 -3.16 5.99 4.98
C THR A 31 -2.54 5.89 3.59
N ILE A 32 -2.96 6.74 2.65
CA ILE A 32 -2.40 6.80 1.29
C ILE A 32 -0.92 7.22 1.35
N ASP A 33 -0.57 8.21 2.17
CA ASP A 33 0.83 8.62 2.39
C ASP A 33 1.69 7.44 2.89
N ALA A 34 1.16 6.63 3.81
CA ALA A 34 1.84 5.43 4.31
C ALA A 34 2.08 4.39 3.21
N LEU A 35 1.06 4.16 2.37
CA LEU A 35 1.12 3.22 1.26
C LEU A 35 2.10 3.68 0.18
N PHE A 36 2.03 4.95 -0.23
CA PHE A 36 2.97 5.53 -1.19
C PHE A 36 4.40 5.52 -0.68
N ALA A 37 4.61 5.76 0.61
CA ALA A 37 5.93 5.59 1.24
C ALA A 37 6.42 4.14 1.16
N GLY A 38 5.52 3.16 1.29
CA GLY A 38 5.83 1.74 1.11
C GLY A 38 6.22 1.40 -0.33
N PHE A 39 5.64 2.11 -1.30
CA PHE A 39 5.93 1.97 -2.73
C PHE A 39 7.20 2.71 -3.17
N GLN A 40 7.85 3.43 -2.25
CA GLN A 40 9.12 4.11 -2.46
C GLN A 40 9.05 5.23 -3.52
N TYR A 41 7.87 5.86 -3.68
CA TYR A 41 7.71 7.08 -4.46
C TYR A 41 8.44 8.25 -3.78
N GLU A 42 9.05 9.14 -4.56
CA GLU A 42 9.95 10.20 -4.08
C GLU A 42 9.41 10.99 -2.87
N ARG A 43 10.26 11.16 -1.87
CA ARG A 43 9.90 11.69 -0.55
C ARG A 43 9.96 13.22 -0.55
N ALA A 44 8.83 13.88 -0.81
CA ALA A 44 8.74 15.34 -0.74
C ALA A 44 8.28 15.84 0.64
N VAL A 45 7.16 15.33 1.19
CA VAL A 45 6.61 15.68 2.52
C VAL A 45 5.77 14.49 3.02
N ARG A 46 5.89 14.10 4.30
CA ARG A 46 5.06 13.03 4.88
C ARG A 46 3.96 13.59 5.76
N VAL A 47 2.71 13.16 5.51
CA VAL A 47 1.58 13.40 6.44
C VAL A 47 1.88 12.78 7.81
N ASN A 48 2.72 11.75 7.85
CA ASN A 48 3.18 11.09 9.08
C ASN A 48 4.10 11.93 9.98
N ASP A 49 4.74 12.97 9.44
CA ASP A 49 5.57 13.88 10.24
C ASP A 49 4.70 14.93 10.96
N VAL A 50 3.42 15.00 10.62
CA VAL A 50 2.42 15.84 11.26
C VAL A 50 1.80 15.11 12.46
N VAL A 51 1.55 15.86 13.55
CA VAL A 51 0.91 15.31 14.74
C VAL A 51 -0.51 14.85 14.39
N ALA A 52 -0.74 13.53 14.41
CA ALA A 52 -2.05 12.94 14.18
C ALA A 52 -2.94 13.05 15.43
N ASP A 53 -3.55 14.22 15.66
CA ASP A 53 -4.42 14.53 16.79
C ASP A 53 -5.92 14.39 16.49
N MET A 54 -6.27 14.05 15.26
CA MET A 54 -7.64 13.80 14.84
C MET A 54 -8.21 12.56 15.54
N LEU A 55 -9.51 12.58 15.85
CA LEU A 55 -10.20 11.40 16.39
C LEU A 55 -10.40 10.36 15.29
N LEU A 56 -10.49 9.09 15.66
CA LEU A 56 -10.66 8.00 14.69
C LEU A 56 -12.06 8.04 14.07
N PRO A 57 -12.22 7.62 12.80
CA PRO A 57 -13.53 7.50 12.16
C PRO A 57 -14.38 6.41 12.82
N VAL A 58 -15.69 6.58 12.73
CA VAL A 58 -16.66 5.55 13.12
C VAL A 58 -16.99 4.62 11.95
N GLU A 59 -17.73 3.56 12.23
CA GLU A 59 -18.21 2.61 11.24
C GLU A 59 -19.04 3.22 10.10
N ASP A 60 -19.00 2.59 8.92
CA ASP A 60 -19.74 3.05 7.74
C ASP A 60 -21.25 3.07 7.96
N SER A 61 -21.77 2.11 8.72
CA SER A 61 -23.19 2.08 9.10
C SER A 61 -23.60 3.31 9.90
N ALA A 62 -22.74 3.79 10.82
CA ALA A 62 -22.99 4.99 11.61
C ALA A 62 -22.95 6.25 10.74
N TYR A 63 -22.00 6.35 9.81
CA TYR A 63 -21.93 7.48 8.88
C TYR A 63 -23.11 7.51 7.91
N ALA A 64 -23.45 6.35 7.31
CA ALA A 64 -24.55 6.20 6.38
C ALA A 64 -25.92 6.50 7.01
N SER A 65 -26.06 6.34 8.33
CA SER A 65 -27.29 6.70 9.06
C SER A 65 -27.63 8.19 9.04
N GLY A 66 -26.68 9.06 8.69
CA GLY A 66 -26.83 10.51 8.76
C GLY A 66 -26.45 11.12 10.11
N PHE A 67 -26.22 10.30 11.13
CA PHE A 67 -25.94 10.74 12.50
C PHE A 67 -24.72 10.01 13.09
N PRO A 68 -23.51 10.25 12.54
CA PRO A 68 -22.31 9.59 13.04
C PRO A 68 -22.06 10.00 14.50
N THR A 69 -21.91 9.00 15.37
CA THR A 69 -21.50 9.24 16.75
C THR A 69 -20.07 9.78 16.76
N LYS A 70 -19.78 10.69 17.68
CA LYS A 70 -18.42 11.22 17.81
C LYS A 70 -17.54 10.16 18.48
N SER A 71 -16.51 9.69 17.76
CA SER A 71 -15.50 8.80 18.32
C SER A 71 -14.78 9.45 19.51
N ILE A 72 -14.48 8.66 20.53
CA ILE A 72 -13.63 9.06 21.66
C ILE A 72 -12.17 8.62 21.48
N LEU A 73 -11.91 7.80 20.46
CA LEU A 73 -10.61 7.21 20.20
C LEU A 73 -9.77 8.11 19.29
N GLY A 74 -8.46 7.92 19.39
CA GLY A 74 -7.43 8.66 18.66
C GLY A 74 -6.21 7.76 18.53
N MET A 75 -5.23 8.18 17.73
CA MET A 75 -4.03 7.36 17.44
C MET A 75 -3.32 6.83 18.69
N GLN A 76 -3.26 7.63 19.77
CA GLN A 76 -2.64 7.23 21.03
C GLN A 76 -3.32 6.01 21.67
N HIS A 77 -4.63 5.83 21.46
CA HIS A 77 -5.36 4.69 21.99
C HIS A 77 -4.99 3.40 21.24
N LEU A 78 -4.81 3.46 19.91
CA LEU A 78 -4.40 2.32 19.10
C LEU A 78 -3.01 1.79 19.48
N ARG A 79 -2.10 2.66 19.93
CA ARG A 79 -0.78 2.25 20.46
C ARG A 79 -0.88 1.37 21.70
N HIS A 80 -2.01 1.44 22.40
CA HIS A 80 -2.31 0.74 23.63
C HIS A 80 -3.55 -0.15 23.49
N ARG A 81 -3.83 -0.64 22.28
CA ARG A 81 -5.05 -1.41 21.95
C ARG A 81 -5.34 -2.58 22.89
N VAL A 82 -4.30 -3.21 23.43
CA VAL A 82 -4.42 -4.30 24.41
C VAL A 82 -5.26 -3.93 25.65
N PHE A 83 -5.39 -2.64 25.97
CA PHE A 83 -6.19 -2.14 27.09
C PHE A 83 -7.55 -1.58 26.67
N LEU A 84 -7.90 -1.65 25.39
CA LEU A 84 -9.19 -1.21 24.89
C LEU A 84 -10.19 -2.37 24.88
N ASP A 85 -11.45 -2.03 25.09
CA ASP A 85 -12.54 -2.93 24.73
C ASP A 85 -12.60 -3.06 23.20
N GLY A 86 -12.60 -4.30 22.72
CA GLY A 86 -12.65 -4.62 21.29
C GLY A 86 -13.88 -4.07 20.59
N SER A 87 -15.00 -3.91 21.31
CA SER A 87 -16.25 -3.33 20.78
C SER A 87 -16.13 -1.87 20.33
N LEU A 88 -15.06 -1.17 20.74
CA LEU A 88 -14.80 0.22 20.39
C LEU A 88 -13.98 0.38 19.10
N LEU A 89 -13.49 -0.72 18.54
CA LEU A 89 -12.63 -0.70 17.35
C LEU A 89 -13.48 -0.77 16.09
N SER A 90 -13.25 0.18 15.19
CA SER A 90 -13.81 0.16 13.84
C SER A 90 -12.81 -0.40 12.83
N SER A 91 -13.30 -0.85 11.67
CA SER A 91 -12.46 -1.24 10.53
C SER A 91 -11.52 -0.09 10.12
N TYR A 92 -11.99 1.16 10.22
CA TYR A 92 -11.16 2.36 10.04
C TYR A 92 -10.05 2.46 11.07
N ALA A 93 -10.35 2.24 12.35
CA ALA A 93 -9.35 2.26 13.41
C ALA A 93 -8.25 1.21 13.17
N LEU A 94 -8.63 0.00 12.74
CA LEU A 94 -7.70 -1.07 12.40
C LEU A 94 -6.86 -0.75 11.16
N ARG A 95 -7.45 -0.16 10.11
CA ARG A 95 -6.73 0.29 8.91
C ARG A 95 -5.72 1.40 9.23
N ILE A 96 -6.10 2.36 10.06
CA ILE A 96 -5.22 3.45 10.52
C ILE A 96 -4.05 2.90 11.34
N GLU A 97 -4.30 1.93 12.22
CA GLU A 97 -3.22 1.27 12.97
C GLU A 97 -2.27 0.49 12.04
N ALA A 98 -2.82 -0.20 11.04
CA ALA A 98 -2.04 -0.91 10.03
C ALA A 98 -1.11 0.05 9.27
N ALA A 99 -1.63 1.20 8.82
CA ALA A 99 -0.85 2.24 8.16
C ALA A 99 0.28 2.78 9.07
N TRP A 100 -0.03 3.04 10.35
CA TRP A 100 0.98 3.44 11.34
C TRP A 100 2.08 2.39 11.52
N LYS A 101 1.71 1.09 11.60
CA LYS A 101 2.68 -0.03 11.67
C LYS A 101 3.59 -0.07 10.44
N LEU A 102 3.02 0.06 9.24
CA LEU A 102 3.78 0.11 7.99
C LEU A 102 4.81 1.24 8.05
N ASN A 103 4.41 2.45 8.43
CA ASN A 103 5.34 3.58 8.54
C ASN A 103 6.48 3.34 9.51
N ARG A 104 6.22 2.71 10.66
CA ARG A 104 7.29 2.35 11.60
C ARG A 104 8.30 1.38 11.01
N VAL A 105 7.85 0.42 10.20
CA VAL A 105 8.72 -0.50 9.46
C VAL A 105 9.56 0.27 8.44
N LEU A 106 8.94 1.15 7.66
CA LEU A 106 9.63 1.93 6.63
C LEU A 106 10.70 2.86 7.23
N VAL A 107 10.39 3.55 8.33
CA VAL A 107 11.37 4.37 9.07
C VAL A 107 12.51 3.52 9.64
N ALA A 108 12.21 2.33 10.17
CA ALA A 108 13.23 1.42 10.67
C ALA A 108 14.15 0.88 9.55
N ASN A 109 13.67 0.83 8.31
CA ASN A 109 14.46 0.45 7.14
C ASN A 109 15.33 1.60 6.60
N ASP A 110 14.92 2.86 6.81
CA ASP A 110 15.59 4.07 6.30
C ASP A 110 16.78 4.54 7.17
N SER A 111 16.91 4.00 8.38
CA SER A 111 17.93 4.42 9.35
C SER A 111 19.34 4.12 8.82
N GLY A 112 19.99 5.13 8.24
CA GLY A 112 21.22 5.06 7.44
C GLY A 112 22.46 4.47 8.14
N GLY A 113 22.45 3.17 8.39
CA GLY A 113 23.63 2.37 8.70
C GLY A 113 23.58 1.56 10.00
N THR A 114 22.74 1.90 10.98
CA THR A 114 22.69 1.18 12.27
C THR A 114 21.32 0.55 12.51
N VAL A 115 21.25 -0.77 12.32
CA VAL A 115 20.07 -1.57 12.66
C VAL A 115 19.90 -1.63 14.18
N ASN A 116 18.84 -1.00 14.70
CA ASN A 116 18.43 -1.18 16.09
C ASN A 116 17.69 -2.52 16.25
N VAL A 117 18.45 -3.59 16.50
CA VAL A 117 17.94 -4.97 16.63
C VAL A 117 16.80 -5.10 17.67
N PRO A 118 16.88 -4.50 18.88
CA PRO A 118 15.74 -4.46 19.81
C PRO A 118 14.47 -3.83 19.21
N SER A 119 14.61 -2.70 18.52
CA SER A 119 13.48 -2.04 17.86
C SER A 119 12.86 -2.93 16.79
N MET A 120 13.67 -3.63 16.00
CA MET A 120 13.16 -4.57 14.98
C MET A 120 12.44 -5.77 15.57
N ARG A 121 12.99 -6.39 16.63
CA ARG A 121 12.31 -7.51 17.30
C ARG A 121 10.97 -7.08 17.88
N SER A 122 10.89 -5.86 18.40
CA SER A 122 9.63 -5.27 18.85
C SER A 122 8.63 -5.10 17.70
N LEU A 123 9.07 -4.59 16.53
CA LEU A 123 8.20 -4.47 15.35
C LEU A 123 7.73 -5.85 14.84
N ASP A 124 8.62 -6.83 14.78
CA ASP A 124 8.29 -8.21 14.38
C ASP A 124 7.23 -8.83 15.30
N GLY A 125 7.41 -8.72 16.62
CA GLY A 125 6.40 -9.18 17.58
C GLY A 125 5.07 -8.43 17.43
N PHE A 126 5.13 -7.12 17.24
CA PHE A 126 3.95 -6.27 17.09
C PHE A 126 3.14 -6.51 15.80
N LEU A 127 3.82 -6.90 14.72
CA LEU A 127 3.17 -7.31 13.47
C LEU A 127 2.63 -8.74 13.56
N SER A 128 3.44 -9.67 14.08
CA SER A 128 3.08 -11.08 14.18
C SER A 128 1.87 -11.32 15.10
N SER A 129 1.70 -10.50 16.13
CA SER A 129 0.56 -10.61 17.06
C SER A 129 -0.69 -9.90 16.57
N TRP A 130 -0.64 -9.13 15.48
CA TRP A 130 -1.74 -8.23 15.11
C TRP A 130 -3.04 -8.99 14.83
N PHE A 131 -3.01 -9.95 13.90
CA PHE A 131 -4.18 -10.77 13.55
C PHE A 131 -4.75 -11.53 14.75
N ALA A 132 -3.89 -12.11 15.59
CA ALA A 132 -4.32 -12.86 16.78
C ALA A 132 -4.91 -11.98 17.90
N SER A 133 -4.81 -10.66 17.77
CA SER A 133 -5.32 -9.69 18.76
C SER A 133 -6.49 -8.87 18.24
N LEU A 134 -7.04 -9.24 17.08
CA LEU A 134 -8.27 -8.66 16.57
C LEU A 134 -9.46 -9.17 17.39
N PRO A 135 -10.49 -8.33 17.64
CA PRO A 135 -11.78 -8.79 18.13
C PRO A 135 -12.36 -9.86 17.20
N GLU A 136 -13.19 -10.77 17.73
CA GLU A 136 -13.82 -11.83 16.93
C GLU A 136 -14.63 -11.27 15.76
N THR A 137 -15.29 -10.11 15.93
CA THR A 137 -16.07 -9.44 14.87
C THR A 137 -15.21 -8.92 13.73
N GLU A 138 -13.93 -8.64 13.99
CA GLU A 138 -12.99 -8.04 13.04
C GLU A 138 -11.95 -9.06 12.56
N ALA A 139 -12.10 -10.33 12.91
CA ALA A 139 -11.15 -11.38 12.55
C ALA A 139 -11.31 -11.84 11.09
N GLU A 140 -12.52 -11.72 10.54
CA GLU A 140 -12.87 -12.16 9.19
C GLU A 140 -13.29 -10.96 8.32
N VAL A 141 -12.69 -10.88 7.14
CA VAL A 141 -12.95 -9.80 6.16
C VAL A 141 -14.28 -9.99 5.43
N ILE A 142 -14.73 -11.24 5.31
CA ILE A 142 -16.04 -11.55 4.76
C ILE A 142 -17.01 -11.69 5.92
N ALA A 143 -18.02 -10.83 5.96
CA ALA A 143 -19.08 -10.87 6.94
C ALA A 143 -19.98 -12.11 6.72
N SER A 144 -20.79 -12.44 7.73
CA SER A 144 -21.68 -13.61 7.71
C SER A 144 -22.73 -13.58 6.59
N ASP A 145 -23.03 -12.41 6.05
CA ASP A 145 -23.94 -12.21 4.91
C ASP A 145 -23.25 -12.34 3.55
N GLY A 146 -21.94 -12.59 3.54
CA GLY A 146 -21.12 -12.71 2.34
C GLY A 146 -20.57 -11.38 1.82
N ALA A 147 -20.87 -10.24 2.47
CA ALA A 147 -20.30 -8.96 2.11
C ALA A 147 -18.83 -8.85 2.54
N CYS A 148 -18.00 -8.23 1.70
CA CYS A 148 -16.60 -7.94 2.04
C CYS A 148 -16.52 -6.59 2.75
N ASP A 149 -15.94 -6.56 3.95
CA ASP A 149 -15.53 -5.29 4.56
C ASP A 149 -14.23 -4.83 3.88
N GLU A 150 -14.36 -3.92 2.91
CA GLU A 150 -13.24 -3.40 2.13
C GLU A 150 -12.23 -2.60 2.97
N VAL A 151 -12.66 -2.00 4.09
CA VAL A 151 -11.75 -1.24 4.96
C VAL A 151 -10.91 -2.20 5.80
N LEU A 152 -11.52 -3.25 6.32
CA LEU A 152 -10.84 -4.32 7.05
C LEU A 152 -9.94 -5.14 6.12
N PHE A 153 -10.40 -5.44 4.90
CA PHE A 153 -9.59 -6.02 3.83
C PHE A 153 -8.29 -5.24 3.65
N GLN A 154 -8.38 -3.91 3.52
CA GLN A 154 -7.21 -3.05 3.38
C GLN A 154 -6.32 -3.07 4.64
N ALA A 155 -6.89 -3.11 5.84
CA ALA A 155 -6.12 -3.25 7.07
C ALA A 155 -5.27 -4.54 7.06
N HIS A 156 -5.87 -5.67 6.70
CA HIS A 156 -5.19 -6.97 6.59
C HIS A 156 -4.09 -6.93 5.52
N ALA A 157 -4.37 -6.31 4.38
CA ALA A 157 -3.40 -6.13 3.30
C ALA A 157 -2.19 -5.31 3.80
N ILE A 158 -2.42 -4.15 4.43
CA ILE A 158 -1.36 -3.26 4.90
C ILE A 158 -0.46 -3.93 5.95
N VAL A 159 -1.03 -4.68 6.90
CA VAL A 159 -0.21 -5.40 7.90
C VAL A 159 0.63 -6.50 7.26
N SER A 160 0.07 -7.23 6.28
CA SER A 160 0.82 -8.24 5.53
C SER A 160 1.96 -7.60 4.73
N MET A 161 1.70 -6.46 4.09
CA MET A 161 2.73 -5.66 3.41
C MET A 161 3.82 -5.19 4.37
N ALA A 162 3.45 -4.72 5.57
CA ALA A 162 4.40 -4.31 6.60
C ALA A 162 5.31 -5.47 7.03
N ASN A 163 4.78 -6.69 7.15
CA ASN A 163 5.60 -7.89 7.38
C ASN A 163 6.58 -8.13 6.23
N ILE A 164 6.13 -8.03 4.97
CA ILE A 164 7.02 -8.15 3.80
C ILE A 164 8.13 -7.09 3.86
N HIS A 165 7.79 -5.82 4.06
CA HIS A 165 8.79 -4.74 4.17
C HIS A 165 9.75 -4.90 5.35
N LEU A 166 9.33 -5.54 6.44
CA LEU A 166 10.22 -5.82 7.58
C LEU A 166 11.18 -6.96 7.28
N HIS A 167 10.74 -8.03 6.63
CA HIS A 167 11.55 -9.23 6.48
C HIS A 167 12.32 -9.29 5.15
N MET A 168 11.73 -8.80 4.06
CA MET A 168 12.29 -8.95 2.71
C MET A 168 13.70 -8.34 2.56
N PRO A 169 14.01 -7.12 3.03
CA PRO A 169 15.38 -6.55 2.90
C PRO A 169 16.47 -7.30 3.67
N ARG A 170 16.09 -8.32 4.45
CA ARG A 170 16.95 -9.11 5.35
C ARG A 170 16.98 -10.59 4.97
N SER A 171 16.14 -11.01 4.02
CA SER A 171 16.21 -12.33 3.42
C SER A 171 17.24 -12.25 2.29
N ASN A 172 18.28 -13.07 2.33
CA ASN A 172 19.36 -13.09 1.31
C ASN A 172 18.87 -13.61 -0.07
N VAL A 173 17.56 -13.57 -0.31
CA VAL A 173 16.85 -14.17 -1.45
C VAL A 173 16.63 -13.14 -2.57
N PHE A 174 16.75 -11.84 -2.26
CA PHE A 174 16.47 -10.74 -3.21
C PHE A 174 17.70 -10.15 -3.89
N ASN A 175 18.86 -10.82 -3.87
CA ASN A 175 19.98 -10.44 -4.73
C ASN A 175 19.80 -10.96 -6.18
N LEU A 176 18.55 -11.04 -6.63
CA LEU A 176 18.25 -11.18 -8.04
C LEU A 176 18.78 -9.91 -8.69
N GLY A 177 19.67 -10.03 -9.66
CA GLY A 177 20.15 -8.91 -10.48
C GLY A 177 19.06 -8.23 -11.34
N MET A 178 17.83 -8.15 -10.82
CA MET A 178 16.71 -7.35 -11.28
C MET A 178 17.17 -5.89 -11.37
N LYS A 179 17.71 -5.52 -12.52
CA LYS A 179 17.68 -4.15 -13.02
C LYS A 179 16.25 -3.85 -13.48
N THR A 180 15.26 -4.05 -12.61
CA THR A 180 13.86 -3.75 -12.94
C THR A 180 13.56 -2.33 -12.52
N ASP A 181 12.81 -1.62 -13.36
CA ASP A 181 12.40 -0.26 -13.06
C ASP A 181 11.24 -0.19 -12.02
N ILE A 182 10.90 -1.32 -11.38
CA ILE A 182 9.82 -1.41 -10.37
C ILE A 182 10.26 -0.66 -9.11
N GLU A 183 9.61 0.46 -8.82
CA GLU A 183 9.92 1.33 -7.67
C GLU A 183 9.93 0.57 -6.33
N CYS A 184 8.99 -0.34 -6.09
CA CYS A 184 8.94 -1.18 -4.89
C CYS A 184 10.20 -2.05 -4.67
N VAL A 185 10.94 -2.37 -5.75
CA VAL A 185 12.15 -3.21 -5.72
C VAL A 185 13.42 -2.36 -5.61
N LYS A 186 13.46 -1.20 -6.29
CA LYS A 186 14.66 -0.35 -6.43
C LYS A 186 15.36 0.06 -5.13
N HIS A 187 14.62 0.34 -4.06
CA HIS A 187 15.21 0.80 -2.79
C HIS A 187 15.18 -0.25 -1.67
N SER A 188 14.87 -1.50 -2.01
CA SER A 188 15.10 -2.65 -1.11
C SER A 188 16.60 -2.98 -1.06
N ARG A 189 17.42 -2.00 -0.66
CA ARG A 189 18.85 -2.21 -0.43
C ARG A 189 19.01 -3.28 0.64
N PRO A 190 19.90 -4.27 0.44
CA PRO A 190 20.23 -5.24 1.47
C PRO A 190 20.56 -4.48 2.76
N SER A 191 19.74 -4.68 3.79
CA SER A 191 20.07 -4.19 5.13
C SER A 191 21.24 -5.02 5.65
N THR A 192 21.94 -4.54 6.69
CA THR A 192 23.08 -5.24 7.31
C THR A 192 22.80 -6.73 7.45
N ALA A 193 23.77 -7.59 7.08
CA ALA A 193 23.62 -9.04 7.06
C ALA A 193 22.88 -9.55 8.31
N SER A 194 21.66 -10.06 8.12
CA SER A 194 20.90 -10.65 9.21
C SER A 194 21.60 -11.93 9.69
N LEU A 195 21.58 -12.17 11.00
CA LEU A 195 22.08 -13.43 11.58
C LEU A 195 21.23 -14.64 11.17
N SER A 196 20.02 -14.44 10.63
CA SER A 196 19.12 -15.52 10.20
C SER A 196 18.35 -15.19 8.91
N PRO A 197 19.03 -15.06 7.75
CA PRO A 197 18.39 -14.65 6.50
C PRO A 197 17.29 -15.61 6.03
N THR A 198 17.41 -16.90 6.34
CA THR A 198 16.40 -17.92 6.03
C THR A 198 15.10 -17.71 6.81
N MET A 199 15.18 -17.34 8.09
CA MET A 199 14.01 -17.00 8.91
C MET A 199 13.26 -15.80 8.32
N HIS A 200 13.99 -14.76 7.91
CA HIS A 200 13.39 -13.61 7.23
C HIS A 200 12.76 -14.00 5.89
N ALA A 201 13.38 -14.89 5.12
CA ALA A 201 12.78 -15.40 3.88
C ALA A 201 11.43 -16.08 4.16
N THR A 202 11.40 -17.01 5.11
CA THR A 202 10.17 -17.71 5.51
C THR A 202 9.08 -16.75 5.97
N LYS A 203 9.41 -15.75 6.80
CA LYS A 203 8.42 -14.76 7.25
C LYS A 203 7.88 -13.89 6.12
N ALA A 204 8.73 -13.49 5.17
CA ALA A 204 8.29 -12.74 4.00
C ALA A 204 7.38 -13.60 3.10
N THR A 205 7.71 -14.87 2.89
CA THR A 205 6.87 -15.83 2.15
C THR A 205 5.51 -16.03 2.83
N ASN A 206 5.48 -16.28 4.14
CA ASN A 206 4.22 -16.44 4.88
C ASN A 206 3.33 -15.19 4.79
N ALA A 207 3.92 -14.00 4.80
CA ALA A 207 3.17 -12.75 4.62
C ALA A 207 2.64 -12.58 3.18
N ALA A 208 3.41 -13.01 2.17
CA ALA A 208 2.93 -13.05 0.78
C ALA A 208 1.80 -14.07 0.59
N GLU A 209 1.85 -15.21 1.28
CA GLU A 209 0.76 -16.19 1.28
C GLU A 209 -0.53 -15.63 1.91
N GLN A 210 -0.40 -14.83 2.98
CA GLN A 210 -1.56 -14.13 3.57
C GLN A 210 -2.18 -13.14 2.57
N LEU A 211 -1.37 -12.36 1.86
CA LEU A 211 -1.85 -11.49 0.79
C LEU A 211 -2.49 -12.27 -0.36
N ALA A 212 -1.93 -13.41 -0.75
CA ALA A 212 -2.49 -14.24 -1.82
C ALA A 212 -3.82 -14.89 -1.42
N LYS A 213 -3.95 -15.32 -0.15
CA LYS A 213 -5.22 -15.78 0.41
C LYS A 213 -6.25 -14.67 0.37
N LEU A 214 -5.88 -13.46 0.80
CA LEU A 214 -6.75 -12.29 0.76
C LEU A 214 -7.15 -11.92 -0.68
N ALA A 215 -6.24 -12.04 -1.65
CA ALA A 215 -6.57 -11.85 -3.06
C ALA A 215 -7.57 -12.89 -3.59
N SER A 216 -7.61 -14.10 -3.01
CA SER A 216 -8.58 -15.14 -3.35
C SER A 216 -9.96 -14.96 -2.73
N THR A 217 -10.15 -14.10 -1.72
CA THR A 217 -11.44 -13.97 -1.01
C THR A 217 -12.44 -13.08 -1.74
N THR A 218 -12.03 -12.37 -2.79
CA THR A 218 -12.87 -11.34 -3.40
C THR A 218 -13.54 -11.86 -4.68
N LEU A 219 -14.87 -11.79 -4.72
CA LEU A 219 -15.70 -12.32 -5.81
C LEU A 219 -15.71 -11.39 -7.03
N ASP A 220 -15.65 -10.07 -6.81
CA ASP A 220 -15.62 -9.06 -7.87
C ASP A 220 -14.29 -8.28 -7.86
N GLN A 221 -13.44 -8.57 -8.85
CA GLN A 221 -12.10 -7.99 -8.97
C GLN A 221 -12.10 -6.53 -9.43
N HIS A 222 -13.27 -6.01 -9.84
CA HIS A 222 -13.42 -4.69 -10.44
C HIS A 222 -13.53 -3.54 -9.43
N ASP A 223 -13.81 -3.86 -8.16
CA ASP A 223 -14.07 -2.85 -7.13
C ASP A 223 -12.86 -2.54 -6.24
N HIS A 224 -11.73 -3.23 -6.47
CA HIS A 224 -10.54 -3.01 -5.65
C HIS A 224 -9.86 -1.69 -5.96
N THR A 225 -9.48 -1.00 -4.88
CA THR A 225 -8.60 0.16 -4.94
C THR A 225 -7.33 -0.16 -5.72
N PRO A 226 -6.82 0.76 -6.57
CA PRO A 226 -5.53 0.58 -7.24
C PRO A 226 -4.38 0.35 -6.26
N LEU A 227 -4.55 0.70 -4.99
CA LEU A 227 -3.57 0.46 -3.92
C LEU A 227 -3.32 -1.05 -3.69
N PHE A 228 -4.31 -1.93 -3.94
CA PHE A 228 -4.12 -3.37 -3.80
C PHE A 228 -3.22 -3.97 -4.89
N ASN A 229 -3.05 -3.30 -6.03
CA ASN A 229 -2.11 -3.74 -7.06
C ASN A 229 -0.68 -3.88 -6.52
N CYS A 230 -0.32 -3.07 -5.52
CA CYS A 230 0.99 -3.15 -4.91
C CYS A 230 1.17 -4.38 -4.03
N SER A 231 0.11 -4.82 -3.34
CA SER A 231 0.09 -6.13 -2.68
C SER A 231 0.33 -7.24 -3.69
N LEU A 232 -0.33 -7.19 -4.86
CA LEU A 232 -0.13 -8.16 -5.93
C LEU A 232 1.32 -8.16 -6.47
N MET A 233 1.92 -6.99 -6.64
CA MET A 233 3.33 -6.88 -7.01
C MET A 233 4.23 -7.51 -5.95
N LEU A 234 3.99 -7.26 -4.67
CA LEU A 234 4.78 -7.87 -3.58
C LEU A 234 4.63 -9.40 -3.55
N ILE A 235 3.42 -9.95 -3.72
CA ILE A 235 3.21 -11.40 -3.83
C ILE A 235 4.08 -11.97 -4.97
N ALA A 236 3.98 -11.38 -6.16
CA ALA A 236 4.73 -11.83 -7.32
C ALA A 236 6.24 -11.75 -7.09
N ILE A 237 6.75 -10.63 -6.55
CA ILE A 237 8.16 -10.43 -6.21
C ILE A 237 8.66 -11.52 -5.25
N ILE A 238 7.89 -11.81 -4.19
CA ILE A 238 8.29 -12.79 -3.19
C ILE A 238 8.40 -14.20 -3.78
N HIS A 239 7.34 -14.68 -4.45
CA HIS A 239 7.33 -16.04 -4.98
C HIS A 239 8.28 -16.21 -6.18
N LEU A 240 8.47 -15.17 -6.99
CA LEU A 240 9.46 -15.18 -8.06
C LEU A 240 10.89 -15.32 -7.52
N SER A 241 11.18 -14.74 -6.36
CA SER A 241 12.47 -14.86 -5.71
C SER A 241 12.67 -16.23 -5.06
N ALA A 242 11.62 -16.82 -4.51
CA ALA A 242 11.63 -18.20 -4.04
C ALA A 242 11.89 -19.19 -5.19
N VAL A 243 11.25 -18.99 -6.35
CA VAL A 243 11.45 -19.80 -7.56
C VAL A 243 12.87 -19.66 -8.10
N ALA A 244 13.39 -18.43 -8.21
CA ALA A 244 14.73 -18.19 -8.73
C ALA A 244 15.86 -18.74 -7.84
N GLY A 245 15.64 -18.82 -6.52
CA GLY A 245 16.60 -19.39 -5.57
C GLY A 245 16.68 -20.92 -5.61
N GLN A 246 15.71 -21.62 -6.19
CA GLN A 246 15.63 -23.08 -6.21
C GLN A 246 16.13 -23.62 -7.55
N VAL A 247 17.46 -23.78 -7.68
CA VAL A 247 18.08 -24.36 -8.89
C VAL A 247 17.62 -25.82 -9.06
N GLY A 248 16.79 -26.09 -10.06
CA GLY A 248 16.43 -27.45 -10.50
C GLY A 248 15.20 -28.07 -9.84
N LYS A 249 14.48 -27.38 -8.95
CA LYS A 249 13.16 -27.79 -8.44
C LYS A 249 12.25 -26.58 -8.32
N LEU A 250 11.31 -26.43 -9.25
CA LEU A 250 10.24 -25.45 -9.12
C LEU A 250 9.27 -25.93 -8.03
N SER A 251 8.96 -25.07 -7.08
CA SER A 251 7.87 -25.28 -6.14
C SER A 251 6.55 -24.98 -6.86
N ASP A 252 5.69 -25.99 -7.00
CA ASP A 252 4.37 -25.83 -7.63
C ASP A 252 3.57 -24.74 -6.92
N SER A 253 3.61 -24.72 -5.58
CA SER A 253 2.95 -23.69 -4.77
C SER A 253 3.44 -22.27 -5.08
N ASP A 254 4.75 -22.05 -5.17
CA ASP A 254 5.29 -20.72 -5.49
C ASP A 254 4.93 -20.29 -6.92
N THR A 255 4.92 -21.25 -7.84
CA THR A 255 4.56 -21.02 -9.25
C THR A 255 3.08 -20.67 -9.41
N ASP A 256 2.20 -21.36 -8.66
CA ASP A 256 0.77 -21.10 -8.64
C ASP A 256 0.46 -19.71 -8.06
N ARG A 257 1.12 -19.33 -6.97
CA ARG A 257 0.97 -18.00 -6.35
C ARG A 257 1.48 -16.87 -7.24
N LEU A 258 2.62 -17.08 -7.89
CA LEU A 258 3.13 -16.15 -8.90
C LEU A 258 2.12 -16.00 -10.06
N SER A 259 1.59 -17.11 -10.55
CA SER A 259 0.61 -17.12 -11.65
C SER A 259 -0.68 -16.40 -11.26
N GLN A 260 -1.18 -16.63 -10.04
CA GLN A 260 -2.33 -15.92 -9.49
C GLN A 260 -2.09 -14.41 -9.47
N ALA A 261 -0.99 -13.95 -8.89
CA ALA A 261 -0.68 -12.53 -8.80
C ALA A 261 -0.55 -11.87 -10.19
N LEU A 262 0.11 -12.53 -11.15
CA LEU A 262 0.23 -12.05 -12.52
C LEU A 262 -1.12 -12.00 -13.25
N ALA A 263 -2.00 -12.98 -13.03
CA ALA A 263 -3.34 -12.98 -13.62
C ALA A 263 -4.19 -11.82 -13.08
N LEU A 264 -4.13 -11.57 -11.78
CA LEU A 264 -4.84 -10.45 -11.14
C LEU A 264 -4.30 -9.09 -11.62
N LEU A 265 -2.97 -8.93 -11.71
CA LEU A 265 -2.36 -7.72 -12.29
C LEU A 265 -2.76 -7.50 -13.75
N LYS A 266 -2.86 -8.58 -14.55
CA LYS A 266 -3.34 -8.53 -15.93
C LYS A 266 -4.83 -8.16 -16.02
N SER A 267 -5.63 -8.58 -15.05
CA SER A 267 -7.04 -8.18 -14.97
C SER A 267 -7.15 -6.68 -14.67
N ALA A 268 -6.42 -6.24 -13.63
CA ALA A 268 -6.40 -4.85 -13.19
C ALA A 268 -5.81 -3.88 -14.24
N SER A 269 -4.93 -4.35 -15.13
CA SER A 269 -4.33 -3.53 -16.19
C SER A 269 -5.33 -2.99 -17.22
N ARG A 270 -6.54 -3.54 -17.27
CA ARG A 270 -7.64 -3.02 -18.08
C ARG A 270 -8.10 -1.63 -17.62
N THR A 271 -7.95 -1.36 -16.33
CA THR A 271 -8.39 -0.10 -15.70
C THR A 271 -7.20 0.76 -15.28
N TRP A 272 -6.14 0.14 -14.76
CA TRP A 272 -5.05 0.84 -14.07
C TRP A 272 -3.71 0.71 -14.81
N PRO A 273 -3.14 1.81 -15.37
CA PRO A 273 -1.86 1.78 -16.05
C PRO A 273 -0.70 1.24 -15.19
N ILE A 274 -0.72 1.53 -13.89
CA ILE A 274 0.29 1.02 -12.94
C ILE A 274 0.31 -0.52 -12.87
N ALA A 275 -0.85 -1.16 -12.99
CA ALA A 275 -0.96 -2.61 -13.03
C ALA A 275 -0.41 -3.18 -14.35
N ALA A 276 -0.60 -2.47 -15.48
CA ALA A 276 -0.02 -2.83 -16.77
C ALA A 276 1.51 -2.83 -16.75
N MET A 277 2.10 -1.80 -16.14
CA MET A 277 3.56 -1.69 -15.95
C MET A 277 4.09 -2.83 -15.08
N GLY A 278 3.49 -3.03 -13.90
CA GLY A 278 3.88 -4.09 -12.97
C GLY A 278 3.76 -5.48 -13.59
N TYR A 279 2.65 -5.78 -14.28
CA TYR A 279 2.45 -7.04 -14.99
C TYR A 279 3.56 -7.31 -16.02
N THR A 280 3.85 -6.32 -16.88
CA THR A 280 4.81 -6.47 -17.97
C THR A 280 6.22 -6.76 -17.44
N GLN A 281 6.65 -6.00 -16.44
CA GLN A 281 7.98 -6.14 -15.84
C GLN A 281 8.13 -7.48 -15.10
N LEU A 282 7.15 -7.88 -14.29
CA LEU A 282 7.18 -9.14 -13.54
C LEU A 282 7.06 -10.36 -14.47
N LYS A 283 6.23 -10.28 -15.52
CA LYS A 283 6.09 -11.36 -16.50
C LYS A 283 7.37 -11.59 -17.28
N SER A 284 8.03 -10.51 -17.72
CA SER A 284 9.33 -10.58 -18.40
C SER A 284 10.39 -11.28 -17.53
N PHE A 285 10.46 -10.91 -16.25
CA PHE A 285 11.41 -11.52 -15.33
C PHE A 285 11.09 -12.98 -15.02
N ALA A 286 9.82 -13.34 -14.86
CA ALA A 286 9.39 -14.72 -14.68
C ALA A 286 9.83 -15.62 -15.86
N SER A 287 9.65 -15.16 -17.10
CA SER A 287 10.13 -15.87 -18.30
C SER A 287 11.64 -16.07 -18.29
N PHE A 288 12.41 -15.03 -17.92
CA PHE A 288 13.86 -15.12 -17.78
C PHE A 288 14.28 -16.19 -16.74
N VAL A 289 13.66 -16.20 -15.55
CA VAL A 289 13.96 -17.18 -14.49
C VAL A 289 13.60 -18.61 -14.91
N SER A 290 12.49 -18.80 -15.62
CA SER A 290 12.07 -20.11 -16.12
C SER A 290 12.88 -20.62 -17.32
N GLY A 291 13.87 -19.85 -17.81
CA GLY A 291 14.64 -20.21 -19.01
C GLY A 291 13.81 -20.20 -20.31
N THR A 292 12.61 -19.61 -20.28
CA THR A 292 11.77 -19.43 -21.46
C THR A 292 12.07 -18.06 -22.05
N THR A 293 12.70 -18.01 -23.22
CA THR A 293 12.76 -16.77 -24.00
C THR A 293 11.34 -16.26 -24.24
N PRO A 294 11.06 -14.95 -24.09
CA PRO A 294 9.75 -14.40 -24.47
C PRO A 294 9.49 -14.79 -25.91
N VAL A 295 8.37 -15.46 -26.18
CA VAL A 295 7.92 -15.67 -27.55
C VAL A 295 7.65 -14.28 -28.12
N GLU A 296 8.48 -13.84 -29.06
CA GLU A 296 8.16 -12.68 -29.89
C GLU A 296 6.84 -12.99 -30.58
N THR A 297 5.79 -12.30 -30.16
CA THR A 297 4.50 -12.32 -30.86
C THR A 297 4.76 -11.79 -32.25
N SER A 298 4.77 -12.67 -33.25
CA SER A 298 4.92 -12.29 -34.65
C SER A 298 3.90 -11.21 -34.98
N THR A 299 4.40 -10.05 -35.36
CA THR A 299 3.64 -8.91 -35.83
C THR A 299 2.75 -9.33 -37.00
N VAL A 300 1.43 -9.25 -36.80
CA VAL A 300 0.49 -9.16 -37.92
C VAL A 300 0.74 -7.80 -38.58
N HIS A 301 1.05 -7.86 -39.87
CA HIS A 301 1.23 -6.71 -40.75
C HIS A 301 -0.03 -5.82 -40.73
N GLU A 302 0.12 -4.57 -40.30
CA GLU A 302 -0.75 -3.46 -40.71
C GLU A 302 0.11 -2.35 -41.35
N PRO A 303 -0.47 -1.55 -42.26
CA PRO A 303 0.30 -0.80 -43.23
C PRO A 303 0.99 0.41 -42.60
N SER A 304 2.23 0.62 -43.03
CA SER A 304 3.08 1.76 -42.72
C SER A 304 2.39 3.10 -42.96
N THR A 305 2.09 3.82 -41.89
CA THR A 305 1.96 5.28 -41.91
C THR A 305 3.32 5.88 -41.51
N SER A 306 3.85 6.72 -42.40
CA SER A 306 5.18 7.33 -42.30
C SER A 306 5.33 8.20 -41.05
N ALA A 307 6.53 8.13 -40.45
CA ALA A 307 6.96 8.82 -39.23
C ALA A 307 7.05 10.36 -39.31
N THR A 308 6.26 11.01 -40.16
CA THR A 308 6.30 12.46 -40.36
C THR A 308 5.11 13.19 -39.72
N ASP A 309 4.03 12.49 -39.32
CA ASP A 309 2.81 13.13 -38.81
C ASP A 309 2.71 13.21 -37.27
N LEU A 310 3.53 12.46 -36.52
CA LEU A 310 3.54 12.51 -35.04
C LEU A 310 4.42 13.64 -34.48
N GLN A 311 5.32 14.20 -35.28
CA GLN A 311 6.20 15.31 -34.86
C GLN A 311 5.48 16.68 -34.96
N ALA A 312 4.43 16.81 -35.78
CA ALA A 312 3.71 18.07 -35.96
C ALA A 312 2.78 18.44 -34.78
N CYS A 313 2.39 17.47 -33.94
CA CYS A 313 1.55 17.73 -32.77
C CYS A 313 2.33 18.22 -31.54
N CYS A 314 3.66 18.08 -31.51
CA CYS A 314 4.48 18.49 -30.36
C CYS A 314 4.97 19.95 -30.44
N ASP A 315 5.00 20.55 -31.64
CA ASP A 315 5.59 21.89 -31.85
C ASP A 315 4.56 23.04 -31.91
N SER A 316 3.29 22.81 -31.56
CA SER A 316 2.25 23.85 -31.52
C SER A 316 1.72 24.18 -30.11
N GLY A 317 2.50 23.90 -29.06
CA GLY A 317 2.26 24.40 -27.71
C GLY A 317 2.75 25.83 -27.52
N GLN A 318 2.04 26.82 -28.08
CA GLN A 318 2.29 28.23 -27.76
C GLN A 318 2.06 28.48 -26.26
N TYR A 319 3.15 28.85 -25.59
CA TYR A 319 3.20 29.40 -24.25
C TYR A 319 2.34 30.67 -24.17
N GLN A 320 1.20 30.62 -23.47
CA GLN A 320 0.40 31.80 -23.11
C GLN A 320 0.66 32.18 -21.64
N PRO A 321 1.26 33.35 -21.33
CA PRO A 321 1.70 33.72 -19.99
C PRO A 321 0.61 34.39 -19.13
N GLU A 322 -0.68 34.11 -19.33
CA GLU A 322 -1.77 34.90 -18.72
C GLU A 322 -2.58 34.21 -17.60
N LEU A 323 -2.16 33.02 -17.13
CA LEU A 323 -2.82 32.34 -15.99
C LEU A 323 -2.02 32.34 -14.68
N ALA A 324 -0.84 32.99 -14.66
CA ALA A 324 -0.03 33.16 -13.45
C ALA A 324 -0.31 34.48 -12.68
N SER A 325 -1.14 35.39 -13.21
CA SER A 325 -1.45 36.68 -12.56
C SER A 325 -2.73 36.69 -11.72
N LEU A 326 -3.51 35.61 -11.70
CA LEU A 326 -4.78 35.51 -10.94
C LEU A 326 -4.65 34.83 -9.56
N ALA A 327 -3.46 34.33 -9.21
CA ALA A 327 -3.19 33.72 -7.90
C ALA A 327 -2.58 34.70 -6.87
N ASN A 328 -2.17 35.90 -7.28
CA ASN A 328 -1.49 36.89 -6.42
C ASN A 328 -2.37 38.06 -5.96
N SER A 329 -3.68 38.07 -6.23
CA SER A 329 -4.57 39.19 -5.88
C SER A 329 -5.53 38.93 -4.70
N TYR A 330 -5.33 37.88 -3.91
CA TYR A 330 -6.19 37.58 -2.75
C TYR A 330 -5.47 37.52 -1.39
N ILE A 331 -4.21 37.94 -1.34
CA ILE A 331 -3.47 38.14 -0.09
C ILE A 331 -2.95 39.58 -0.12
N LEU A 332 -3.81 40.56 0.15
CA LEU A 332 -3.50 41.92 0.62
C LEU A 332 -4.83 42.69 0.64
N ASP A 333 -5.68 42.41 1.63
CA ASP A 333 -6.63 43.40 2.14
C ASP A 333 -7.13 42.97 3.54
N ARG A 334 -6.49 43.54 4.57
CA ARG A 334 -7.07 43.71 5.91
C ARG A 334 -6.95 45.19 6.24
N PRO A 335 -8.03 45.88 6.63
CA PRO A 335 -7.92 47.15 7.31
C PRO A 335 -7.54 46.93 8.78
N GLU A 336 -6.83 47.91 9.32
CA GLU A 336 -6.48 48.09 10.75
C GLU A 336 -7.72 48.10 11.66
#